data_AF-A0A2X3EA03-F1
#
_entry.id   AF-A0A2X3EA03-F1
#
_cell.length_a   1.000
_cell.length_b   1.000
_cell.length_c   1.000
_cell.angle_alpha   90.00
_cell.angle_beta   90.00
_cell.angle_gamma   90.00
#
_symmetry.space_group_name_H-M   'P 1'
#
loop_
_entity.id
_entity.type
_entity.pdbx_description
1 polymer ?
#
loop_
_entity_poly.entity_id
_entity_poly.type
_entity_poly.pdbx_seq_one_letter_code
_entity_poly.pdbx_strand_id
1 'polypeptide(L)' 'MYPVTKVTLPAGFDTLVKPQTTLSFTPQQVASERQTWISAWQRAVSR' A
#
# COMPACT_ATOMS: atom_id res chain seq x y z
N MET A 1 10.29 -4.75 3.97
CA MET A 1 9.09 -5.00 4.80
C MET A 1 9.41 -4.60 6.23
N TYR A 2 8.52 -3.89 6.93
CA TYR A 2 8.73 -3.51 8.34
C TYR A 2 8.20 -4.61 9.27
N PRO A 3 8.88 -4.91 10.40
CA PRO A 3 8.37 -5.81 11.42
C PRO A 3 7.08 -5.27 12.05
N VAL A 4 6.13 -6.17 12.36
CA VAL A 4 4.90 -5.83 13.10
C VAL A 4 5.13 -5.71 14.60
N THR A 5 6.20 -6.34 15.11
CA THR A 5 6.65 -6.26 16.50
C THR A 5 7.62 -5.10 16.69
N LYS A 6 7.67 -4.54 17.91
CA LYS A 6 8.62 -3.48 18.27
C LYS A 6 10.04 -4.04 18.42
N VAL A 7 10.81 -4.03 17.33
CA VAL A 7 12.23 -4.40 17.30
C VAL A 7 13.07 -3.22 16.83
N THR A 8 14.32 -3.14 17.28
CA THR A 8 15.27 -2.16 16.77
C THR A 8 15.58 -2.48 15.32
N LEU A 9 15.41 -1.50 14.43
CA LEU A 9 15.73 -1.66 13.01
C LEU A 9 17.23 -1.45 12.78
N PRO A 10 17.83 -2.10 11.75
CA PRO A 10 19.20 -1.83 11.35
C PRO A 10 19.42 -0.35 10.96
N ALA A 11 20.64 0.17 11.14
CA ALA A 11 20.98 1.58 10.87
C ALA A 11 20.62 2.07 9.46
N GLY A 12 20.56 1.18 8.47
CA GLY A 12 20.12 1.51 7.11
C GLY A 12 18.66 2.01 7.01
N PHE A 13 17.84 1.81 8.04
CA PHE A 13 16.45 2.31 8.07
C PHE A 13 16.34 3.78 8.50
N ASP A 14 17.39 4.36 9.08
CA ASP A 14 17.37 5.73 9.59
C ASP A 14 17.31 6.78 8.46
N THR A 15 17.72 6.40 7.25
CA THR A 15 17.71 7.27 6.06
C THR A 15 16.38 7.20 5.29
N LEU A 16 15.49 6.28 5.64
CA LEU A 16 14.22 6.09 4.94
C LEU A 16 13.20 7.12 5.40
N VAL A 17 12.62 7.85 4.44
CA VAL A 17 11.54 8.80 4.72
C VAL A 17 10.26 8.03 5.05
N LYS A 18 9.73 8.27 6.25
CA LYS A 18 8.39 7.79 6.62
C LYS A 18 7.34 8.73 6.02
N PRO A 19 6.31 8.21 5.33
CA PRO A 19 5.21 9.03 4.84
C PRO A 19 4.53 9.77 6.01
N GLN A 20 4.25 11.06 5.83
CA GLN A 20 3.52 11.86 6.82
C GLN A 20 2.04 11.44 6.89
N THR A 21 1.48 11.02 5.77
CA THR A 21 0.08 10.57 5.66
C THR A 21 0.05 9.15 5.15
N THR A 22 -0.57 8.25 5.92
CA THR A 22 -0.85 6.88 5.47
C THR A 22 -2.24 6.83 4.86
N LEU A 23 -2.35 6.37 3.62
CA LEU A 23 -3.62 6.17 2.94
C LEU A 23 -4.03 4.70 3.04
N SER A 24 -5.27 4.42 3.42
CA SER A 24 -5.82 3.06 3.50
C SER A 24 -7.30 3.05 3.15
N PHE A 25 -7.71 2.02 2.40
CA PHE A 25 -9.11 1.62 2.28
C PHE A 25 -9.45 0.58 3.34
N THR A 26 -10.73 0.45 3.70
CA THR A 26 -11.18 -0.66 4.55
C THR A 26 -11.21 -1.97 3.76
N PRO A 27 -11.10 -3.13 4.42
CA PRO A 27 -11.23 -4.42 3.74
C PRO A 27 -12.55 -4.56 2.97
N GLN A 28 -13.65 -4.03 3.49
CA GLN A 28 -14.97 -4.07 2.86
C GLN A 28 -15.02 -3.23 1.58
N GLN A 29 -14.44 -2.02 1.60
CA GLN A 29 -14.34 -1.17 0.40
C GLN A 29 -13.47 -1.83 -0.67
N VAL A 30 -12.35 -2.45 -0.28
CA VAL A 30 -11.51 -3.18 -1.23
C VAL A 30 -12.29 -4.35 -1.81
N ALA A 31 -13.03 -5.11 -0.99
CA ALA A 31 -13.82 -6.24 -1.45
C ALA A 31 -14.92 -5.82 -2.44
N SER A 32 -15.58 -4.68 -2.22
CA SER A 32 -16.64 -4.19 -3.13
C SER A 32 -16.08 -3.66 -4.45
N GLU A 33 -14.96 -2.93 -4.43
CA GLU A 33 -14.54 -2.16 -5.60
C GLU A 33 -13.39 -2.78 -6.41
N ARG A 34 -12.61 -3.69 -5.83
CA ARG A 34 -11.35 -4.19 -6.42
C ARG A 34 -11.51 -4.68 -7.86
N GLN A 35 -12.57 -5.43 -8.15
CA GLN A 35 -12.78 -6.00 -9.48
C GLN A 35 -12.98 -4.90 -10.54
N THR A 36 -13.75 -3.86 -10.19
CA THR A 36 -14.02 -2.72 -11.06
C THR A 36 -12.73 -1.93 -11.31
N TRP A 37 -11.96 -1.64 -10.26
CA TRP A 37 -10.70 -0.89 -10.38
C TRP A 37 -9.67 -1.60 -11.25
N ILE A 38 -9.48 -2.91 -11.06
CA ILE A 38 -8.55 -3.70 -11.86
C ILE A 38 -8.97 -3.68 -13.35
N SER A 39 -10.25 -3.90 -13.63
CA SER A 39 -10.76 -3.89 -15.00
C SER A 39 -10.61 -2.53 -15.67
N ALA A 40 -10.83 -1.44 -14.93
CA ALA A 40 -10.65 -0.08 -15.42
C ALA A 40 -9.18 0.21 -15.74
N TRP A 41 -8.27 -0.13 -14.82
CA TRP A 41 -6.84 0.06 -15.01
C TRP A 41 -6.31 -0.70 -16.23
N GLN A 42 -6.62 -1.99 -16.36
CA GLN A 42 -6.15 -2.82 -17.48
C GLN A 42 -6.60 -2.25 -18.83
N ARG A 43 -7.87 -1.83 -18.94
CA ARG A 43 -8.38 -1.22 -20.18
C ARG A 43 -7.69 0.10 -20.51
N ALA A 44 -7.25 0.86 -19.51
CA ALA A 44 -6.62 2.17 -19.68
C ALA A 44 -5.16 2.06 -20.14
N VAL A 45 -4.43 1.02 -19.74
CA VAL A 45 -2.96 0.93 -19.96
C VAL A 45 -2.52 -0.06 -21.06
N SER A 46 -3.43 -0.82 -21.67
CA SER A 46 -3.09 -1.88 -22.63
C SER A 46 -3.54 -1.63 -24.08
N ARG A 47 -3.61 -0.37 -24.50
CA ARG A 47 -3.88 0.00 -25.91
C ARG A 47 -2.65 0.55 -26.61
#